data_AF-A0A7V3AC44-F1
#
_entry.id   AF-A0A7V3AC44-F1
#
_cell.length_a   1.000
_cell.length_b   1.000
_cell.length_c   1.000
_cell.angle_alpha   90.00
_cell.angle_beta   90.00
_cell.angle_gamma   90.00
#
_symmetry.space_group_name_H-M   'P 1'
#
loop_
_entity.id
_entity.type
_entity.pdbx_description
1 polymer ?
#
loop_
_entity_poly.entity_id
_entity_poly.type
_entity_poly.pdbx_seq_one_letter_code
_entity_poly.pdbx_strand_id
1 'polypeptide(L)'
;MVGNLFKRVTERDWAPGLRPLPWPPWAGRRTGSAAALLSAWLASLVLAVVLQWVLLRLQWLFPSPLGGRIGIDPVFVLGLLWALWADWQYGVLLAGTATAVSSLLLGSVGRLEISLIFSEPLAVLLFHFFLSAFRPDPRIARLRDVGVFLAAGFFASAAGASLTYGVVAWVAPRSAVELARMWDGWWVGRSLSMAVFGLPIAVLAGNWVEDLKTRHFVRLRRHVESLRRQVLASVFAVLALVVFVTSWTQASNAQLEAAIEAAKLAGEDRAELRRAFQHAAYYQAIAIAGLVGLIASGVVLWLVQQRRFGERLMQELEERTANLRRKQLQLAAVQSISDATARSLEPEGAAVQIAENMARIFAPASVCVYLRDPLDPANLWRASQSESDGAAPLPYPPRVNLEGSLAGHIVWKGAAVVLDAQDPTWP
;
A
#
# COMPACT_ATOMS: atom_id res chain seq x y z
N MET A 1 -23.56 21.41 22.87
CA MET A 1 -22.69 21.86 21.75
C MET A 1 -21.44 20.98 21.69
N VAL A 2 -21.55 19.84 21.02
CA VAL A 2 -20.45 18.89 20.76
C VAL A 2 -20.05 19.09 19.30
N GLY A 3 -18.92 19.74 19.07
CA GLY A 3 -18.54 20.12 17.70
C GLY A 3 -17.07 20.45 17.53
N ASN A 4 -16.20 20.02 18.43
CA ASN A 4 -14.75 20.15 18.29
C ASN A 4 -14.08 18.78 18.45
N LEU A 5 -14.51 17.83 17.62
CA LEU A 5 -13.65 16.76 17.10
C LEU A 5 -12.63 17.38 16.12
N PHE A 6 -11.78 18.27 16.66
CA PHE A 6 -10.54 18.66 16.02
C PHE A 6 -9.68 17.39 15.97
N LYS A 7 -9.87 16.64 14.88
CA LYS A 7 -8.84 16.46 13.86
C LYS A 7 -7.44 16.36 14.47
N ARG A 8 -7.21 15.37 15.34
CA ARG A 8 -5.86 14.84 15.55
C ARG A 8 -5.44 14.18 14.25
N VAL A 9 -4.95 15.00 13.33
CA VAL A 9 -4.01 14.57 12.30
C VAL A 9 -2.81 14.09 13.09
N THR A 10 -2.81 12.80 13.41
CA THR A 10 -1.67 12.18 14.07
C THR A 10 -0.53 12.14 13.06
N GLU A 11 0.71 12.33 13.54
CA GLU A 11 1.94 12.33 12.74
C GLU A 11 2.10 11.09 11.82
N ARG A 12 1.26 10.05 11.98
CA ARG A 12 1.10 8.90 11.08
C ARG A 12 0.76 9.27 9.62
N ASP A 13 0.17 10.43 9.37
CA ASP A 13 -0.20 10.88 8.00
C ASP A 13 0.99 11.40 7.17
N TRP A 14 2.15 11.65 7.79
CA TRP A 14 3.34 12.19 7.14
C TRP A 14 4.42 11.14 6.81
N ALA A 15 4.22 9.87 7.20
CA ALA A 15 5.18 8.81 6.96
C ALA A 15 5.30 8.41 5.46
N PRO A 16 6.49 8.00 4.99
CA PRO A 16 6.74 7.61 3.60
C PRO A 16 5.96 6.35 3.18
N GLY A 17 5.59 6.27 1.89
CA GLY A 17 4.89 5.14 1.26
C GLY A 17 3.88 5.59 0.20
N LEU A 18 3.36 4.64 -0.59
CA LEU A 18 2.42 4.91 -1.69
C LEU A 18 1.15 5.66 -1.22
N ARG A 19 0.81 6.73 -1.96
CA ARG A 19 -0.35 7.60 -1.73
C ARG A 19 -1.19 7.68 -3.01
N PRO A 20 -2.01 6.65 -3.29
CA PRO A 20 -2.72 6.61 -4.54
C PRO A 20 -3.80 7.70 -4.60
N LEU A 21 -4.00 8.22 -5.80
CA LEU A 21 -5.10 9.11 -6.15
C LEU A 21 -6.42 8.33 -6.11
N PRO A 22 -7.52 8.96 -5.64
CA PRO A 22 -8.81 8.31 -5.58
C PRO A 22 -9.29 7.89 -6.96
N TRP A 23 -9.87 6.70 -7.03
CA TRP A 23 -10.62 6.20 -8.17
C TRP A 23 -12.09 5.98 -7.80
N PRO A 24 -13.04 6.38 -8.64
CA PRO A 24 -12.85 7.12 -9.90
C PRO A 24 -12.37 8.57 -9.67
N PRO A 25 -11.83 9.25 -10.69
CA PRO A 25 -11.20 10.56 -10.54
C PRO A 25 -12.15 11.70 -10.14
N TRP A 26 -13.45 11.47 -9.99
CA TRP A 26 -14.39 12.45 -9.45
C TRP A 26 -14.72 12.23 -7.97
N ALA A 27 -14.25 11.13 -7.35
CA ALA A 27 -14.51 10.85 -5.95
C ALA A 27 -13.73 11.82 -5.03
N GLY A 28 -14.44 12.73 -4.35
CA GLY A 28 -13.94 13.52 -3.22
C GLY A 28 -13.17 14.81 -3.53
N ARG A 29 -13.49 15.55 -4.62
CA ARG A 29 -12.68 16.68 -5.11
C ARG A 29 -13.33 18.07 -5.03
N ARG A 30 -12.47 19.10 -5.04
CA ARG A 30 -12.79 20.49 -5.47
C ARG A 30 -12.90 20.51 -7.00
N THR A 31 -13.82 21.28 -7.55
CA THR A 31 -14.33 21.21 -8.95
C THR A 31 -13.34 21.37 -10.12
N GLY A 32 -12.02 21.53 -9.91
CA GLY A 32 -11.01 21.64 -10.99
C GLY A 32 -9.96 20.51 -11.07
N SER A 33 -9.79 19.70 -10.02
CA SER A 33 -8.70 18.72 -9.98
C SER A 33 -8.95 17.43 -10.76
N ALA A 34 -10.21 17.13 -11.10
CA ALA A 34 -10.56 16.01 -11.99
C ALA A 34 -10.10 16.27 -13.44
N ALA A 35 -10.37 17.47 -13.96
CA ALA A 35 -9.99 17.87 -15.31
C ALA A 35 -8.45 17.95 -15.48
N ALA A 36 -7.74 18.48 -14.50
CA ALA A 36 -6.27 18.51 -14.50
C ALA A 36 -5.66 17.10 -14.53
N LEU A 37 -6.22 16.17 -13.76
CA LEU A 37 -5.74 14.78 -13.77
C LEU A 37 -6.05 14.09 -15.10
N LEU A 38 -7.27 14.25 -15.61
CA LEU A 38 -7.70 13.66 -16.87
C LEU A 38 -6.88 14.19 -18.04
N SER A 39 -6.60 15.49 -18.08
CA SER A 39 -5.75 16.10 -19.12
C SER A 39 -4.31 15.60 -19.05
N ALA A 40 -3.71 15.50 -17.85
CA ALA A 40 -2.39 14.90 -17.69
C ALA A 40 -2.35 13.43 -18.15
N TRP A 41 -3.40 12.67 -17.84
CA TRP A 41 -3.53 11.27 -18.26
C TRP A 41 -3.68 11.16 -19.77
N LEU A 42 -4.55 11.96 -20.40
CA LEU A 42 -4.72 12.02 -21.85
C LEU A 42 -3.45 12.48 -22.57
N ALA A 43 -2.75 13.47 -22.04
CA ALA A 43 -1.47 13.92 -22.59
C ALA A 43 -0.41 12.80 -22.55
N SER A 44 -0.37 12.04 -21.45
CA SER A 44 0.51 10.87 -21.32
C SER A 44 0.13 9.76 -22.31
N LEU A 45 -1.17 9.53 -22.53
CA LEU A 45 -1.68 8.57 -23.51
C LEU A 45 -1.26 8.96 -24.94
N VAL A 46 -1.48 10.21 -25.34
CA VAL A 46 -1.08 10.71 -26.67
C VAL A 46 0.43 10.60 -26.84
N LEU A 47 1.20 11.01 -25.82
CA LEU A 47 2.65 10.90 -25.83
C LEU A 47 3.12 9.43 -26.00
N ALA A 48 2.52 8.50 -25.25
CA ALA A 48 2.84 7.08 -25.32
C ALA A 48 2.63 6.53 -26.74
N VAL A 49 1.46 6.82 -27.33
CA VAL A 49 1.08 6.35 -28.67
C VAL A 49 1.99 6.96 -29.75
N VAL A 50 2.25 8.28 -29.69
CA VAL A 50 3.11 8.97 -30.67
C VAL A 50 4.55 8.46 -30.57
N LEU A 51 5.11 8.35 -29.36
CA LEU A 51 6.47 7.82 -29.16
C LEU A 51 6.57 6.37 -29.64
N GLN A 52 5.59 5.52 -29.31
CA GLN A 52 5.56 4.13 -29.77
C GLN A 52 5.57 4.08 -31.30
N TRP A 53 4.72 4.86 -31.96
CA TRP A 53 4.63 4.91 -33.42
C TRP A 53 5.93 5.39 -34.06
N VAL A 54 6.55 6.46 -33.53
CA VAL A 54 7.83 6.98 -34.02
C VAL A 54 8.95 5.96 -33.84
N LEU A 55 9.06 5.33 -32.66
CA LEU A 55 10.11 4.35 -32.37
C LEU A 55 9.99 3.09 -33.23
N LEU A 56 8.77 2.63 -33.50
CA LEU A 56 8.52 1.53 -34.44
C LEU A 56 8.95 1.87 -35.87
N ARG A 57 8.80 3.13 -36.30
CA ARG A 57 9.25 3.60 -37.62
C ARG A 57 10.77 3.77 -37.71
N LEU A 58 11.40 4.24 -36.64
CA LEU A 58 12.84 4.51 -36.61
C LEU A 58 13.70 3.25 -36.46
N GLN A 59 13.11 2.10 -36.13
CA GLN A 59 13.82 0.83 -35.90
C GLN A 59 15.05 0.98 -34.99
N TRP A 60 14.93 1.81 -33.95
CA TRP A 60 15.95 1.91 -32.90
C TRP A 60 16.05 0.59 -32.15
N LEU A 61 17.09 -0.18 -32.47
CA LEU A 61 17.26 -1.55 -32.02
C LEU A 61 18.70 -1.76 -31.60
N PHE A 62 18.94 -2.04 -30.33
CA PHE A 62 20.25 -2.48 -29.84
C PHE A 62 20.34 -4.01 -29.88
N PRO A 63 21.52 -4.60 -30.06
CA PRO A 63 21.67 -6.06 -29.97
C PRO A 63 21.37 -6.54 -28.54
N SER A 64 20.58 -7.61 -28.41
CA SER A 64 20.30 -8.27 -27.13
C SER A 64 21.21 -9.50 -26.90
N PRO A 65 21.34 -10.00 -25.66
CA PRO A 65 22.23 -11.11 -25.32
C PRO A 65 22.01 -12.38 -26.16
N LEU A 66 20.76 -12.67 -26.51
CA LEU A 66 20.37 -13.82 -27.33
C LEU A 66 20.24 -13.47 -28.82
N GLY A 67 20.84 -12.36 -29.27
CA GLY A 67 20.83 -11.91 -30.67
C GLY A 67 19.49 -11.33 -31.14
N GLY A 68 18.60 -11.01 -30.21
CA GLY A 68 17.39 -10.24 -30.44
C GLY A 68 17.67 -8.74 -30.55
N ARG A 69 16.58 -7.97 -30.66
CA ARG A 69 16.61 -6.52 -30.88
C ARG A 69 15.90 -5.82 -29.73
N ILE A 70 16.65 -5.04 -28.96
CA ILE A 70 16.19 -4.28 -27.79
C ILE A 70 15.52 -3.01 -28.29
N GLY A 71 14.21 -2.88 -28.04
CA GLY A 71 13.43 -1.66 -28.30
C GLY A 71 13.12 -0.90 -27.03
N ILE A 72 12.84 0.39 -27.17
CA ILE A 72 12.32 1.23 -26.08
C ILE A 72 10.78 1.10 -26.05
N ASP A 73 10.22 0.90 -24.87
CA ASP A 73 8.77 0.72 -24.67
C ASP A 73 8.18 1.89 -23.85
N PRO A 74 7.79 3.01 -24.50
CA PRO A 74 7.21 4.17 -23.83
C PRO A 74 5.86 3.88 -23.18
N VAL A 75 5.07 2.96 -23.74
CA VAL A 75 3.77 2.56 -23.19
C VAL A 75 3.97 1.91 -21.83
N PHE A 76 4.90 0.96 -21.74
CA PHE A 76 5.28 0.31 -20.50
C PHE A 76 5.78 1.33 -19.47
N VAL A 77 6.75 2.19 -19.83
CA VAL A 77 7.34 3.17 -18.91
C VAL A 77 6.28 4.12 -18.34
N LEU A 78 5.44 4.72 -19.19
CA LEU A 78 4.40 5.65 -18.74
C LEU A 78 3.31 4.94 -17.92
N GLY A 79 2.96 3.71 -18.28
CA GLY A 79 2.03 2.88 -17.50
C GLY A 79 2.54 2.62 -16.08
N LEU A 80 3.83 2.27 -15.93
CA LEU A 80 4.44 2.05 -14.62
C LEU A 80 4.54 3.34 -13.79
N LEU A 81 4.88 4.47 -14.40
CA LEU A 81 4.93 5.77 -13.71
C LEU A 81 3.55 6.18 -13.18
N TRP A 82 2.50 5.97 -13.97
CA TRP A 82 1.12 6.19 -13.52
C TRP A 82 0.71 5.22 -12.39
N ALA A 83 1.19 3.98 -12.41
CA ALA A 83 0.96 3.02 -11.32
C ALA A 83 1.72 3.37 -10.03
N LEU A 84 2.91 3.97 -10.14
CA LEU A 84 3.67 4.49 -9.00
C LEU A 84 2.98 5.71 -8.38
N TRP A 85 2.56 6.66 -9.22
CA TRP A 85 2.08 7.95 -8.75
C TRP A 85 0.57 7.98 -8.49
N ALA A 86 -0.26 7.55 -9.43
CA ALA A 86 -1.70 7.67 -9.27
C ALA A 86 -2.28 6.42 -8.61
N ASP A 87 -2.29 5.29 -9.29
CA ASP A 87 -2.62 3.96 -8.75
C ASP A 87 -2.54 2.97 -9.93
N TRP A 88 -2.58 1.66 -9.66
CA TRP A 88 -2.57 0.64 -10.71
C TRP A 88 -3.69 0.84 -11.75
N GLN A 89 -4.86 1.35 -11.35
CA GLN A 89 -6.00 1.56 -12.26
C GLN A 89 -5.66 2.52 -13.39
N TYR A 90 -4.99 3.62 -13.06
CA TYR A 90 -4.58 4.63 -14.05
C TYR A 90 -3.51 4.09 -14.99
N GLY A 91 -2.53 3.35 -14.44
CA GLY A 91 -1.47 2.73 -15.22
C GLY A 91 -1.99 1.63 -16.15
N VAL A 92 -2.85 0.75 -15.64
CA VAL A 92 -3.49 -0.33 -16.40
C VAL A 92 -4.34 0.22 -17.54
N LEU A 93 -5.16 1.23 -17.27
CA LEU A 93 -5.98 1.86 -18.30
C LEU A 93 -5.09 2.53 -19.35
N LEU A 94 -4.03 3.22 -18.94
CA LEU A 94 -3.12 3.86 -19.89
C LEU A 94 -2.41 2.82 -20.77
N ALA A 95 -1.84 1.78 -20.15
CA ALA A 95 -1.14 0.72 -20.86
C ALA A 95 -2.07 -0.04 -21.82
N GLY A 96 -3.25 -0.42 -21.37
CA GLY A 96 -4.25 -1.12 -22.18
C GLY A 96 -4.76 -0.26 -23.35
N THR A 97 -5.10 1.00 -23.10
CA THR A 97 -5.60 1.92 -24.14
C THR A 97 -4.51 2.30 -25.13
N ALA A 98 -3.30 2.63 -24.66
CA ALA A 98 -2.17 2.96 -25.54
C ALA A 98 -1.78 1.77 -26.42
N THR A 99 -1.77 0.55 -25.87
CA THR A 99 -1.50 -0.67 -26.63
C THR A 99 -2.58 -0.89 -27.69
N ALA A 100 -3.86 -0.80 -27.31
CA ALA A 100 -4.98 -0.97 -28.24
C ALA A 100 -4.95 0.06 -29.38
N VAL A 101 -4.75 1.34 -29.06
CA VAL A 101 -4.68 2.42 -30.07
C VAL A 101 -3.45 2.25 -30.96
N SER A 102 -2.29 1.90 -30.41
CA SER A 102 -1.08 1.68 -31.20
C SER A 102 -1.24 0.52 -32.17
N SER A 103 -1.87 -0.59 -31.74
CA SER A 103 -2.21 -1.72 -32.62
C SER A 103 -3.13 -1.29 -33.77
N LEU A 104 -4.18 -0.53 -33.48
CA LEU A 104 -5.09 -0.02 -34.50
C LEU A 104 -4.38 0.88 -35.52
N LEU A 105 -3.50 1.77 -35.08
CA LEU A 105 -2.74 2.69 -35.95
C LEU A 105 -1.72 1.98 -36.84
N LEU A 106 -1.22 0.82 -36.42
CA LEU A 106 -0.33 -0.01 -37.23
C LEU A 106 -1.09 -0.83 -38.30
N GLY A 107 -2.42 -0.69 -38.37
CA GLY A 107 -3.27 -1.36 -39.35
C GLY A 107 -3.39 -2.86 -39.10
N SER A 108 -2.98 -3.33 -37.92
CA SER A 108 -2.93 -4.73 -37.58
C SER A 108 -4.03 -5.03 -36.56
N VAL A 109 -5.05 -5.77 -37.03
CA VAL A 109 -6.19 -6.22 -36.23
C VAL A 109 -6.25 -7.74 -36.33
N GLY A 110 -5.36 -8.41 -35.60
CA GLY A 110 -5.25 -9.86 -35.53
C GLY A 110 -5.43 -10.42 -34.12
N ARG A 111 -5.51 -11.75 -34.02
CA ARG A 111 -5.55 -12.49 -32.73
C ARG A 111 -4.36 -12.13 -31.83
N LEU A 112 -3.22 -11.79 -32.43
CA LEU A 112 -1.99 -11.45 -31.71
C LEU A 112 -2.15 -10.15 -30.91
N GLU A 113 -2.74 -9.11 -31.52
CA GLU A 113 -2.90 -7.81 -30.89
C GLU A 113 -3.98 -7.80 -29.81
N ILE A 114 -5.07 -8.56 -29.97
CA ILE A 114 -6.10 -8.69 -28.92
C ILE A 114 -5.49 -9.28 -27.65
N SER A 115 -4.62 -10.27 -27.78
CA SER A 115 -3.95 -10.88 -26.64
C SER A 115 -2.84 -9.98 -26.05
N LEU A 116 -2.19 -9.14 -26.86
CA LEU A 116 -1.22 -8.13 -26.39
C LEU A 116 -1.85 -7.06 -25.51
N ILE A 117 -3.11 -6.69 -25.74
CA ILE A 117 -3.88 -5.73 -24.92
C ILE A 117 -3.93 -6.15 -23.45
N PHE A 118 -3.79 -7.44 -23.13
CA PHE A 118 -3.78 -7.93 -21.75
C PHE A 118 -2.39 -8.03 -21.13
N SER A 119 -1.34 -8.16 -21.94
CA SER A 119 0.03 -8.33 -21.45
C SER A 119 0.57 -7.08 -20.75
N GLU A 120 0.41 -5.89 -21.34
CA GLU A 120 0.87 -4.64 -20.73
C GLU A 120 0.12 -4.28 -19.43
N PRO A 121 -1.22 -4.30 -19.38
CA PRO A 121 -1.96 -4.14 -18.13
C PRO A 121 -1.53 -5.10 -17.03
N LEU A 122 -1.30 -6.37 -17.37
CA LEU A 122 -0.91 -7.36 -16.38
C LEU A 122 0.50 -7.08 -15.83
N ALA A 123 1.42 -6.62 -16.68
CA ALA A 123 2.74 -6.19 -16.25
C ALA A 123 2.66 -4.98 -15.29
N VAL A 124 1.80 -3.99 -15.59
CA VAL A 124 1.55 -2.84 -14.70
C VAL A 124 0.93 -3.27 -13.36
N LEU A 125 0.01 -4.23 -13.38
CA LEU A 125 -0.56 -4.81 -12.16
C LEU A 125 0.51 -5.47 -11.29
N LEU A 126 1.37 -6.30 -11.91
CA LEU A 126 2.46 -6.98 -11.21
C LEU A 126 3.46 -5.99 -10.61
N PHE A 127 3.80 -4.94 -11.35
CA PHE A 127 4.61 -3.83 -10.84
C PHE A 127 3.99 -3.22 -9.58
N HIS A 128 2.71 -2.86 -9.65
CA HIS A 128 2.02 -2.26 -8.51
C HIS A 128 1.97 -3.19 -7.30
N PHE A 129 1.67 -4.48 -7.50
CA PHE A 129 1.67 -5.47 -6.43
C PHE A 129 3.05 -5.61 -5.76
N PHE A 130 4.13 -5.48 -6.54
CA PHE A 130 5.47 -5.47 -5.98
C PHE A 130 5.74 -4.19 -5.16
N LEU A 131 5.37 -3.02 -5.70
CA LEU A 131 5.51 -1.76 -4.97
C LEU A 131 4.66 -1.73 -3.70
N SER A 132 3.48 -2.33 -3.72
CA SER A 132 2.56 -2.34 -2.58
C SER A 132 3.08 -3.23 -1.45
N ALA A 133 3.73 -4.35 -1.80
CA ALA A 133 4.51 -5.17 -0.88
C ALA A 133 5.65 -4.35 -0.25
N PHE A 134 6.58 -3.79 -1.02
CA PHE A 134 7.80 -3.18 -0.45
C PHE A 134 7.66 -1.72 0.01
N ARG A 135 6.58 -1.06 -0.40
CA ARG A 135 6.18 0.32 -0.07
C ARG A 135 7.30 1.34 -0.22
N PRO A 136 7.87 1.51 -1.43
CA PRO A 136 8.85 2.56 -1.65
C PRO A 136 8.21 3.94 -1.49
N ASP A 137 9.03 4.93 -1.19
CA ASP A 137 8.62 6.32 -1.29
C ASP A 137 8.44 6.68 -2.79
N PRO A 138 7.27 7.19 -3.22
CA PRO A 138 7.04 7.57 -4.62
C PRO A 138 7.96 8.69 -5.14
N ARG A 139 8.68 9.38 -4.23
CA ARG A 139 9.72 10.36 -4.57
C ARG A 139 11.05 9.73 -5.00
N ILE A 140 11.24 8.43 -4.71
CA ILE A 140 12.45 7.65 -5.01
C ILE A 140 13.73 8.39 -4.58
N ALA A 141 13.72 8.93 -3.36
CA ALA A 141 14.85 9.71 -2.83
C ALA A 141 15.99 8.85 -2.27
N ARG A 142 15.72 7.58 -1.92
CA ARG A 142 16.68 6.70 -1.24
C ARG A 142 17.12 5.58 -2.16
N LEU A 143 18.37 5.12 -1.99
CA LEU A 143 18.92 3.99 -2.76
C LEU A 143 18.07 2.70 -2.63
N ARG A 144 17.47 2.46 -1.46
CA ARG A 144 16.50 1.38 -1.27
C ARG A 144 15.31 1.51 -2.22
N ASP A 145 14.74 2.70 -2.36
CA ASP A 145 13.56 2.94 -3.18
C ASP A 145 13.90 2.82 -4.67
N VAL A 146 15.11 3.25 -5.06
CA VAL A 146 15.68 2.98 -6.39
C VAL A 146 15.76 1.48 -6.65
N GLY A 147 16.34 0.72 -5.72
CA GLY A 147 16.46 -0.74 -5.83
C GLY A 147 15.11 -1.44 -5.92
N VAL A 148 14.12 -1.04 -5.11
CA VAL A 148 12.76 -1.58 -5.16
C VAL A 148 12.07 -1.23 -6.48
N PHE A 149 12.22 -0.01 -6.97
CA PHE A 149 11.62 0.43 -8.23
C PHE A 149 12.19 -0.33 -9.43
N LEU A 150 13.52 -0.48 -9.50
CA LEU A 150 14.19 -1.24 -10.55
C LEU A 150 13.85 -2.73 -10.47
N ALA A 151 13.81 -3.31 -9.27
CA ALA A 151 13.40 -4.71 -9.09
C ALA A 151 11.95 -4.92 -9.53
N ALA A 152 11.03 -4.04 -9.12
CA ALA A 152 9.62 -4.10 -9.53
C ALA A 152 9.50 -3.99 -11.06
N GLY A 153 10.23 -3.05 -11.68
CA GLY A 153 10.26 -2.86 -13.13
C GLY A 153 10.80 -4.08 -13.88
N PHE A 154 11.87 -4.69 -13.38
CA PHE A 154 12.42 -5.93 -13.91
C PHE A 154 11.41 -7.08 -13.83
N PHE A 155 10.77 -7.29 -12.68
CA PHE A 155 9.75 -8.34 -12.53
C PHE A 155 8.55 -8.12 -13.45
N ALA A 156 8.06 -6.89 -13.56
CA ALA A 156 6.97 -6.55 -14.47
C ALA A 156 7.36 -6.79 -15.93
N SER A 157 8.58 -6.40 -16.30
CA SER A 157 9.15 -6.61 -17.63
C SER A 157 9.26 -8.09 -17.98
N ALA A 158 9.92 -8.87 -17.12
CA ALA A 158 10.10 -10.31 -17.24
C ALA A 158 8.76 -11.04 -17.39
N ALA A 159 7.81 -10.77 -16.51
CA ALA A 159 6.50 -11.38 -16.53
C ALA A 159 5.70 -11.00 -17.78
N GLY A 160 5.63 -9.70 -18.08
CA GLY A 160 4.91 -9.17 -19.24
C GLY A 160 5.44 -9.75 -20.55
N ALA A 161 6.75 -9.77 -20.73
CA ALA A 161 7.39 -10.32 -21.92
C ALA A 161 7.15 -11.83 -22.06
N SER A 162 7.21 -12.60 -20.96
CA SER A 162 6.93 -14.05 -20.99
C SER A 162 5.47 -14.37 -21.30
N LEU A 163 4.53 -13.56 -20.82
CA LEU A 163 3.13 -13.66 -21.20
C LEU A 163 2.95 -13.38 -22.69
N THR A 164 3.60 -12.33 -23.19
CA THR A 164 3.61 -12.01 -24.63
C THR A 164 4.21 -13.16 -25.45
N TYR A 165 5.31 -13.76 -25.00
CA TYR A 165 5.93 -14.92 -25.63
C TYR A 165 4.97 -16.10 -25.74
N GLY A 166 4.28 -16.48 -24.66
CA GLY A 166 3.31 -17.57 -24.68
C GLY A 166 2.13 -17.31 -25.62
N VAL A 167 1.65 -16.06 -25.65
CA VAL A 167 0.60 -15.62 -26.58
C VAL A 167 1.06 -15.72 -28.03
N VAL A 168 2.24 -15.18 -28.36
CA VAL A 168 2.74 -15.17 -29.73
C VAL A 168 3.03 -16.59 -30.21
N ALA A 169 3.57 -17.45 -29.35
CA ALA A 169 3.78 -18.87 -29.63
C ALA A 169 2.49 -19.59 -30.04
N TRP A 170 1.37 -19.20 -29.40
CA TRP A 170 0.07 -19.82 -29.64
C TRP A 170 -0.62 -19.29 -30.91
N VAL A 171 -0.47 -18.00 -31.19
CA VAL A 171 -1.25 -17.32 -32.25
C VAL A 171 -0.53 -17.26 -33.59
N ALA A 172 0.80 -17.15 -33.58
CA ALA A 172 1.59 -16.96 -34.79
C ALA A 172 2.55 -18.14 -34.97
N PRO A 173 2.50 -18.87 -36.10
CA PRO A 173 3.50 -19.88 -36.41
C PRO A 173 4.83 -19.18 -36.67
N ARG A 174 5.70 -19.16 -35.65
CA ARG A 174 7.07 -18.68 -35.74
C ARG A 174 8.03 -19.80 -35.35
N SER A 175 9.24 -19.76 -35.90
CA SER A 175 10.30 -20.64 -35.42
C SER A 175 10.58 -20.38 -33.94
N ALA A 176 10.94 -21.41 -33.19
CA ALA A 176 11.26 -21.28 -31.77
C ALA A 176 12.43 -20.30 -31.53
N VAL A 177 13.38 -20.23 -32.47
CA VAL A 177 14.52 -19.30 -32.43
C VAL A 177 14.09 -17.85 -32.61
N GLU A 178 13.22 -17.57 -33.58
CA GLU A 178 12.70 -16.22 -33.81
C GLU A 178 11.92 -15.74 -32.59
N LEU A 179 11.08 -16.61 -32.04
CA LEU A 179 10.30 -16.33 -30.85
C LEU A 179 11.20 -16.08 -29.62
N ALA A 180 12.26 -16.86 -29.44
CA ALA A 180 13.27 -16.68 -28.40
C ALA A 180 13.97 -15.31 -28.49
N ARG A 181 14.38 -14.90 -29.70
CA ARG A 181 15.01 -13.60 -29.96
C ARG A 181 14.08 -12.43 -29.68
N MET A 182 12.80 -12.58 -30.03
CA MET A 182 11.79 -11.54 -29.75
C MET A 182 11.55 -11.38 -28.26
N TRP A 183 11.38 -12.49 -27.54
CA TRP A 183 11.21 -12.45 -26.09
C TRP A 183 12.40 -11.83 -25.37
N ASP A 184 13.62 -12.18 -25.78
CA ASP A 184 14.83 -11.58 -25.24
C ASP A 184 14.86 -10.06 -25.45
N GLY A 185 14.54 -9.62 -26.68
CA GLY A 185 14.42 -8.19 -26.99
C GLY A 185 13.38 -7.46 -26.13
N TRP A 186 12.24 -8.11 -25.82
CA TRP A 186 11.16 -7.48 -25.04
C TRP A 186 11.51 -7.29 -23.57
N TRP A 187 11.92 -8.34 -22.86
CA TRP A 187 12.17 -8.22 -21.42
C TRP A 187 13.42 -7.37 -21.15
N VAL A 188 14.46 -7.50 -21.98
CA VAL A 188 15.66 -6.65 -21.88
C VAL A 188 15.29 -5.20 -22.19
N GLY A 189 14.57 -4.97 -23.30
CA GLY A 189 14.15 -3.64 -23.74
C GLY A 189 13.32 -2.90 -22.72
N ARG A 190 12.31 -3.55 -22.15
CA ARG A 190 11.48 -2.97 -21.08
C ARG A 190 12.26 -2.69 -19.80
N SER A 191 13.15 -3.60 -19.40
CA SER A 191 13.98 -3.41 -18.20
C SER A 191 14.94 -2.23 -18.37
N LEU A 192 15.58 -2.13 -19.54
CA LEU A 192 16.46 -1.04 -19.88
C LEU A 192 15.69 0.29 -20.01
N SER A 193 14.51 0.26 -20.63
CA SER A 193 13.64 1.45 -20.74
C SER A 193 13.25 1.98 -19.37
N MET A 194 12.96 1.09 -18.43
CA MET A 194 12.67 1.46 -17.05
C MET A 194 13.89 2.04 -16.34
N ALA A 195 15.09 1.48 -16.53
CA ALA A 195 16.31 1.99 -15.92
C ALA A 195 16.76 3.34 -16.51
N VAL A 196 16.65 3.51 -17.83
CA VAL A 196 17.17 4.67 -18.58
C VAL A 196 16.17 5.82 -18.64
N PHE A 197 14.87 5.54 -18.74
CA PHE A 197 13.84 6.58 -18.82
C PHE A 197 12.95 6.62 -17.58
N GLY A 198 12.43 5.46 -17.18
CA GLY A 198 11.49 5.38 -16.04
C GLY A 198 12.09 5.90 -14.73
N LEU A 199 13.29 5.45 -14.37
CA LEU A 199 13.95 5.84 -13.12
C LEU A 199 14.32 7.32 -13.10
N PRO A 200 14.99 7.91 -14.12
CA PRO A 200 15.27 9.34 -14.11
C PRO A 200 14.00 10.20 -14.06
N ILE A 201 12.97 9.85 -14.81
CA ILE A 201 11.68 10.56 -14.75
C ILE A 201 11.08 10.45 -13.34
N ALA A 202 11.09 9.26 -12.74
CA ALA A 202 10.54 9.04 -11.41
C ALA A 202 11.28 9.83 -10.32
N VAL A 203 12.62 9.89 -10.40
CA VAL A 203 13.47 10.64 -9.46
C VAL A 203 13.31 12.16 -9.64
N LEU A 204 13.31 12.65 -10.89
CA LEU A 204 13.24 14.09 -11.17
C LEU A 204 11.83 14.66 -10.94
N ALA A 205 10.79 13.95 -11.39
CA ALA A 205 9.41 14.42 -11.30
C ALA A 205 8.73 14.00 -9.99
N GLY A 206 9.28 13.05 -9.23
CA GLY A 206 8.63 12.48 -8.05
C GLY A 206 8.21 13.52 -7.00
N ASN A 207 9.11 14.46 -6.66
CA ASN A 207 8.79 15.55 -5.73
C ASN A 207 7.69 16.47 -6.29
N TRP A 208 7.82 16.88 -7.54
CA TRP A 208 6.85 17.76 -8.19
C TRP A 208 5.46 17.14 -8.28
N VAL A 209 5.37 15.84 -8.60
CA VAL A 209 4.11 15.10 -8.65
C VAL A 209 3.47 14.99 -7.27
N GLU A 210 4.24 14.66 -6.23
CA GLU A 210 3.71 14.60 -4.85
C GLU A 210 3.24 15.97 -4.34
N ASP A 211 3.94 17.05 -4.69
CA ASP A 211 3.53 18.41 -4.37
C ASP A 211 2.24 18.79 -5.11
N LEU A 212 2.11 18.40 -6.37
CA LEU A 212 0.89 18.64 -7.14
C LEU A 212 -0.30 17.89 -6.56
N LYS A 213 -0.09 16.64 -6.09
CA LYS A 213 -1.11 15.85 -5.40
C LYS A 213 -1.55 16.51 -4.10
N THR A 214 -0.63 16.93 -3.25
CA THR A 214 -0.98 17.57 -1.97
C THR A 214 -1.71 18.90 -2.16
N ARG A 215 -1.41 19.66 -3.23
CA ARG A 215 -2.14 20.89 -3.59
C ARG A 215 -3.57 20.63 -4.07
N HIS A 216 -3.78 19.60 -4.88
CA HIS A 216 -5.07 19.35 -5.55
C HIS A 216 -6.00 18.38 -4.78
N PHE A 217 -5.47 17.64 -3.80
CA PHE A 217 -6.18 16.60 -3.08
C PHE A 217 -6.08 16.79 -1.56
N VAL A 218 -7.23 17.04 -0.92
CA VAL A 218 -7.32 17.43 0.51
C VAL A 218 -6.97 16.28 1.46
N ARG A 219 -7.19 15.03 1.06
CA ARG A 219 -6.86 13.82 1.86
C ARG A 219 -6.51 12.65 0.94
N LEU A 220 -5.22 12.36 0.82
CA LEU A 220 -4.76 11.11 0.22
C LEU A 220 -4.66 10.08 1.33
N ARG A 221 -5.53 9.06 1.30
CA ARG A 221 -5.40 7.94 2.24
C ARG A 221 -4.10 7.21 1.91
N ARG A 222 -3.26 7.00 2.91
CA ARG A 222 -2.13 6.08 2.78
C ARG A 222 -2.66 4.72 2.36
N HIS A 223 -2.01 4.08 1.39
CA HIS A 223 -2.39 2.73 1.00
C HIS A 223 -2.02 1.76 2.14
N VAL A 224 -3.01 1.37 2.94
CA VAL A 224 -2.85 0.31 3.95
C VAL A 224 -3.34 -0.97 3.31
N GLU A 225 -2.38 -1.77 2.82
CA GLU A 225 -2.72 -3.09 2.28
C GLU A 225 -3.14 -4.05 3.38
N SER A 226 -4.19 -4.83 3.10
CA SER A 226 -4.55 -5.99 3.89
C SER A 226 -3.54 -7.11 3.68
N LEU A 227 -3.33 -7.94 4.70
CA LEU A 227 -2.48 -9.14 4.64
C LEU A 227 -2.81 -10.01 3.41
N ARG A 228 -4.11 -10.14 3.09
CA ARG A 228 -4.60 -10.85 1.91
C ARG A 228 -4.00 -10.32 0.60
N ARG A 229 -3.89 -9.00 0.42
CA ARG A 229 -3.30 -8.41 -0.79
C ARG A 229 -1.80 -8.64 -0.88
N GLN A 230 -1.09 -8.57 0.24
CA GLN A 230 0.35 -8.88 0.27
C GLN A 230 0.65 -10.34 -0.06
N VAL A 231 -0.15 -11.28 0.47
CA VAL A 231 -0.04 -12.70 0.13
C VAL A 231 -0.33 -12.90 -1.36
N LEU A 232 -1.40 -12.29 -1.88
CA LEU A 232 -1.76 -12.38 -3.29
C LEU A 232 -0.64 -11.84 -4.19
N ALA A 233 -0.07 -10.66 -3.86
CA ALA A 233 1.06 -10.06 -4.55
C ALA A 233 2.28 -10.99 -4.58
N SER A 234 2.55 -11.67 -3.47
CA SER A 234 3.66 -12.62 -3.36
C SER A 234 3.43 -13.85 -4.23
N VAL A 235 2.21 -14.40 -4.23
CA VAL A 235 1.83 -15.53 -5.11
C VAL A 235 1.95 -15.14 -6.57
N PHE A 236 1.47 -13.95 -6.96
CA PHE A 236 1.59 -13.45 -8.32
C PHE A 236 3.04 -13.24 -8.75
N ALA A 237 3.90 -12.72 -7.86
CA ALA A 237 5.32 -12.56 -8.13
C ALA A 237 6.02 -13.92 -8.35
N VAL A 238 5.70 -14.93 -7.52
CA VAL A 238 6.23 -16.30 -7.70
C VAL A 238 5.74 -16.91 -9.01
N LEU A 239 4.46 -16.75 -9.34
CA LEU A 239 3.90 -17.28 -10.59
C LEU A 239 4.52 -16.61 -11.82
N ALA A 240 4.68 -15.28 -11.79
CA ALA A 240 5.35 -14.50 -12.83
C ALA A 240 6.79 -14.98 -13.05
N LEU A 241 7.51 -15.22 -11.97
CA LEU A 241 8.87 -15.75 -11.99
C LEU A 241 8.91 -17.18 -12.58
N VAL A 242 8.00 -18.08 -12.18
CA VAL A 242 7.93 -19.44 -12.74
C VAL A 242 7.70 -19.37 -14.25
N VAL A 243 6.77 -18.53 -14.70
CA VAL A 243 6.50 -18.29 -16.12
C VAL A 243 7.73 -17.72 -16.84
N PHE A 244 8.49 -16.84 -16.19
CA PHE A 244 9.75 -16.33 -16.75
C PHE A 244 10.81 -17.43 -16.89
N VAL A 245 11.02 -18.26 -15.86
CA VAL A 245 11.99 -19.36 -15.88
C VAL A 245 11.67 -20.36 -16.99
N THR A 246 10.39 -20.70 -17.16
CA THR A 246 9.98 -21.63 -18.21
C THR A 246 10.19 -21.02 -19.59
N SER A 247 9.84 -19.74 -19.82
CA SER A 247 10.15 -19.04 -21.07
C SER A 247 11.66 -18.98 -21.33
N TRP A 248 12.47 -18.67 -20.31
CA TRP A 248 13.93 -18.63 -20.41
C TRP A 248 14.50 -19.98 -20.85
N THR A 249 14.06 -21.05 -20.20
CA THR A 249 14.53 -22.41 -20.50
C THR A 249 14.15 -22.80 -21.92
N GLN A 250 12.91 -22.55 -22.35
CA GLN A 250 12.46 -22.83 -23.71
C GLN A 250 13.22 -22.02 -24.75
N ALA A 251 13.35 -20.70 -24.53
CA ALA A 251 14.06 -19.81 -25.43
C ALA A 251 15.52 -20.21 -25.59
N SER A 252 16.18 -20.56 -24.49
CA SER A 252 17.58 -20.95 -24.50
C SER A 252 17.81 -22.32 -25.15
N ASN A 253 16.91 -23.30 -24.92
CA ASN A 253 16.97 -24.59 -25.60
C ASN A 253 16.78 -24.44 -27.11
N ALA A 254 15.83 -23.62 -27.55
CA ALA A 254 15.60 -23.37 -28.97
C ALA A 254 16.83 -22.78 -29.67
N GLN A 255 17.55 -21.86 -29.01
CA GLN A 255 18.79 -21.32 -29.57
C GLN A 255 19.92 -22.35 -29.60
N LEU A 256 19.99 -23.20 -28.59
CA LEU A 256 20.98 -24.27 -28.53
C LEU A 256 20.76 -25.30 -29.65
N GLU A 257 19.52 -25.74 -29.84
CA GLU A 257 19.13 -26.66 -30.92
C GLU A 257 19.49 -26.10 -32.30
N ALA A 258 19.18 -24.83 -32.55
CA ALA A 258 19.51 -24.18 -33.80
C ALA A 258 21.02 -24.04 -34.03
N ALA A 259 21.80 -23.76 -32.97
CA ALA A 259 23.26 -23.72 -33.06
C ALA A 259 23.85 -25.11 -33.38
N ILE A 260 23.30 -26.18 -32.80
CA ILE A 260 23.70 -27.56 -33.09
C ILE A 260 23.41 -27.90 -34.55
N GLU A 261 22.23 -27.57 -35.07
CA GLU A 261 21.86 -27.84 -36.45
C GLU A 261 22.73 -27.06 -37.43
N ALA A 262 22.95 -25.77 -37.18
CA ALA A 262 23.81 -24.93 -38.02
C ALA A 262 25.25 -25.49 -38.08
N ALA A 263 25.80 -25.92 -36.95
CA ALA A 263 27.16 -26.41 -36.89
C ALA A 263 27.31 -27.83 -37.47
N LYS A 264 26.27 -28.67 -37.40
CA LYS A 264 26.19 -29.93 -38.17
C LYS A 264 26.22 -29.70 -39.68
N LEU A 265 25.53 -28.65 -40.16
CA LEU A 265 25.47 -28.29 -41.58
C LEU A 265 26.78 -27.66 -42.08
N ALA A 266 27.47 -26.91 -41.22
CA ALA A 266 28.72 -26.24 -41.55
C ALA A 266 29.96 -27.17 -41.59
N GLY A 267 29.83 -28.41 -41.12
CA GLY A 267 30.97 -29.34 -41.01
C GLY A 267 32.03 -28.88 -40.00
N GLU A 268 31.67 -28.00 -39.07
CA GLU A 268 32.57 -27.42 -38.08
C GLU A 268 33.11 -28.46 -37.09
N ASP A 269 34.34 -28.23 -36.65
CA ASP A 269 35.08 -29.13 -35.77
C ASP A 269 34.42 -29.24 -34.38
N ARG A 270 34.42 -30.44 -33.78
CA ARG A 270 33.70 -30.72 -32.51
C ARG A 270 34.12 -29.80 -31.37
N ALA A 271 35.33 -29.25 -31.43
CA ALA A 271 35.87 -28.33 -30.43
C ALA A 271 35.20 -26.95 -30.44
N GLU A 272 34.78 -26.45 -31.60
CA GLU A 272 34.16 -25.14 -31.76
C GLU A 272 32.69 -25.17 -31.32
N LEU A 273 31.98 -26.25 -31.68
CA LEU A 273 30.70 -26.63 -31.07
C LEU A 273 30.80 -26.62 -29.54
N ARG A 274 31.80 -27.29 -28.99
CA ARG A 274 31.95 -27.46 -27.53
C ARG A 274 32.16 -26.12 -26.82
N ARG A 275 32.86 -25.16 -27.45
CA ARG A 275 33.03 -23.79 -26.91
C ARG A 275 31.72 -23.01 -26.96
N ALA A 276 30.96 -23.11 -28.05
CA ALA A 276 29.64 -22.49 -28.15
C ALA A 276 28.67 -23.05 -27.08
N PHE A 277 28.69 -24.37 -26.87
CA PHE A 277 27.97 -25.04 -25.78
C PHE A 277 28.38 -24.54 -24.39
N GLN A 278 29.69 -24.41 -24.13
CA GLN A 278 30.19 -23.93 -22.85
C GLN A 278 29.80 -22.48 -22.59
N HIS A 279 29.85 -21.61 -23.60
CA HIS A 279 29.37 -20.23 -23.46
C HIS A 279 27.87 -20.18 -23.20
N ALA A 280 27.05 -20.91 -23.96
CA ALA A 280 25.61 -20.96 -23.74
C ALA A 280 25.26 -21.49 -22.34
N ALA A 281 25.89 -22.59 -21.91
CA ALA A 281 25.71 -23.17 -20.59
C ALA A 281 26.17 -22.24 -19.46
N TYR A 282 27.25 -21.47 -19.66
CA TYR A 282 27.73 -20.51 -18.68
C TYR A 282 26.77 -19.32 -18.51
N TYR A 283 26.25 -18.78 -19.62
CA TYR A 283 25.22 -17.72 -19.57
C TYR A 283 23.91 -18.22 -18.95
N GLN A 284 23.49 -19.46 -19.27
CA GLN A 284 22.36 -20.10 -18.60
C GLN A 284 22.61 -20.26 -17.09
N ALA A 285 23.79 -20.73 -16.69
CA ALA A 285 24.14 -20.93 -15.29
C ALA A 285 24.17 -19.62 -14.51
N ILE A 286 24.75 -18.55 -15.07
CA ILE A 286 24.74 -17.21 -14.44
C ILE A 286 23.32 -16.66 -14.37
N ALA A 287 22.52 -16.80 -15.43
CA ALA A 287 21.14 -16.32 -15.43
C ALA A 287 20.31 -17.06 -14.38
N ILE A 288 20.44 -18.39 -14.29
CA ILE A 288 19.76 -19.20 -13.27
C ILE A 288 20.27 -18.83 -11.88
N ALA A 289 21.58 -18.72 -11.65
CA ALA A 289 22.15 -18.35 -10.35
C ALA A 289 21.72 -16.93 -9.93
N GLY A 290 21.69 -15.99 -10.87
CA GLY A 290 21.18 -14.64 -10.68
C GLY A 290 19.71 -14.65 -10.31
N LEU A 291 18.89 -15.43 -11.03
CA LEU A 291 17.47 -15.60 -10.72
C LEU A 291 17.27 -16.20 -9.33
N VAL A 292 17.95 -17.31 -9.02
CA VAL A 292 17.90 -17.97 -7.72
C VAL A 292 18.31 -17.01 -6.60
N GLY A 293 19.37 -16.22 -6.81
CA GLY A 293 19.81 -15.18 -5.88
C GLY A 293 18.74 -14.10 -5.68
N LEU A 294 18.07 -13.67 -6.75
CA LEU A 294 17.02 -12.66 -6.73
C LEU A 294 15.75 -13.19 -6.02
N ILE A 295 15.39 -14.46 -6.26
CA ILE A 295 14.31 -15.17 -5.58
C ILE A 295 14.60 -15.32 -4.10
N ALA A 296 15.79 -15.83 -3.75
CA ALA A 296 16.20 -16.01 -2.37
C ALA A 296 16.21 -14.67 -1.62
N SER A 297 16.72 -13.61 -2.25
CA SER A 297 16.70 -12.25 -1.70
C SER A 297 15.28 -11.74 -1.50
N GLY A 298 14.39 -11.96 -2.47
CA GLY A 298 12.96 -11.61 -2.38
C GLY A 298 12.23 -12.34 -1.26
N VAL A 299 12.46 -13.65 -1.12
CA VAL A 299 11.90 -14.49 -0.05
C VAL A 299 12.43 -14.05 1.32
N VAL A 300 13.73 -13.77 1.45
CA VAL A 300 14.32 -13.27 2.69
C VAL A 300 13.72 -11.91 3.06
N LEU A 301 13.64 -10.98 2.11
CA LEU A 301 13.00 -9.67 2.33
C LEU A 301 11.53 -9.82 2.73
N TRP A 302 10.80 -10.74 2.10
CA TRP A 302 9.41 -11.04 2.43
C TRP A 302 9.26 -11.62 3.84
N LEU A 303 10.10 -12.59 4.22
CA LEU A 303 10.09 -13.18 5.56
C LEU A 303 10.42 -12.14 6.64
N VAL A 304 11.41 -11.28 6.39
CA VAL A 304 11.76 -10.17 7.30
C VAL A 304 10.59 -9.19 7.41
N GLN A 305 9.90 -8.92 6.30
CA GLN A 305 8.75 -8.04 6.29
C GLN A 305 7.55 -8.63 7.04
N GLN A 306 7.26 -9.92 6.85
CA GLN A 306 6.21 -10.64 7.57
C GLN A 306 6.48 -10.65 9.08
N ARG A 307 7.73 -10.89 9.50
CA ARG A 307 8.12 -10.82 10.92
C ARG A 307 7.86 -9.44 11.53
N ARG A 308 8.33 -8.38 10.87
CA ARG A 308 8.10 -6.99 11.30
C ARG A 308 6.62 -6.62 11.33
N PHE A 309 5.82 -7.21 10.44
CA PHE A 309 4.38 -6.98 10.43
C PHE A 309 3.68 -7.73 11.57
N GLY A 310 4.09 -8.98 11.84
CA GLY A 310 3.61 -9.77 12.98
C GLY A 310 3.90 -9.07 14.32
N GLU A 311 5.10 -8.52 14.48
CA GLU A 311 5.47 -7.72 15.66
C GLU A 311 4.55 -6.50 15.84
N ARG A 312 4.27 -5.76 14.76
CA ARG A 312 3.37 -4.60 14.80
C ARG A 312 1.91 -4.99 15.09
N LEU A 313 1.46 -6.11 14.53
CA LEU A 313 0.12 -6.63 14.79
C LEU A 313 -0.04 -7.04 16.25
N MET A 314 0.96 -7.72 16.82
CA MET A 314 0.95 -8.08 18.23
C MET A 314 0.91 -6.84 19.13
N GLN A 315 1.73 -5.82 18.83
CA GLN A 315 1.66 -4.54 19.55
C GLN A 315 0.28 -3.87 19.45
N GLU A 316 -0.33 -3.83 18.26
CA GLU A 316 -1.68 -3.28 18.11
C GLU A 316 -2.75 -4.12 18.83
N LEU A 317 -2.60 -5.44 18.86
CA LEU A 317 -3.50 -6.34 19.61
C LEU A 317 -3.34 -6.16 21.12
N GLU A 318 -2.12 -6.00 21.61
CA GLU A 318 -1.83 -5.71 23.02
C GLU A 318 -2.42 -4.35 23.43
N GLU A 319 -2.25 -3.30 22.61
CA GLU A 319 -2.87 -1.99 22.85
C GLU A 319 -4.41 -2.06 22.83
N ARG A 320 -5.00 -2.80 21.88
CA ARG A 320 -6.45 -2.96 21.80
C ARG A 320 -7.00 -3.79 22.94
N THR A 321 -6.34 -4.87 23.34
CA THR A 321 -6.75 -5.71 24.48
C THR A 321 -6.58 -4.95 25.80
N ALA A 322 -5.51 -4.17 25.97
CA ALA A 322 -5.35 -3.28 27.11
C ALA A 322 -6.46 -2.22 27.16
N ASN A 323 -6.80 -1.60 26.02
CA ASN A 323 -7.90 -0.65 25.94
C ASN A 323 -9.28 -1.29 26.20
N LEU A 324 -9.51 -2.51 25.71
CA LEU A 324 -10.73 -3.27 25.99
C LEU A 324 -10.83 -3.63 27.47
N ARG A 325 -9.75 -4.10 28.10
CA ARG A 325 -9.69 -4.34 29.54
C ARG A 325 -9.98 -3.08 30.34
N ARG A 326 -9.39 -1.94 29.97
CA ARG A 326 -9.71 -0.64 30.59
C ARG A 326 -11.18 -0.27 30.46
N LYS A 327 -11.77 -0.46 29.28
CA LYS A 327 -13.21 -0.21 29.07
C LYS A 327 -14.10 -1.16 29.85
N GLN A 328 -13.74 -2.45 29.94
CA GLN A 328 -14.46 -3.42 30.75
C GLN A 328 -14.40 -3.08 32.24
N LEU A 329 -13.24 -2.65 32.75
CA LEU A 329 -13.10 -2.15 34.12
C LEU A 329 -13.94 -0.89 34.36
N GLN A 330 -13.98 0.04 33.39
CA GLN A 330 -14.85 1.22 33.46
C GLN A 330 -16.33 0.87 33.45
N LEU A 331 -16.76 -0.10 32.65
CA LEU A 331 -18.15 -0.55 32.61
C LEU A 331 -18.55 -1.29 33.89
N ALA A 332 -17.70 -2.18 34.40
CA ALA A 332 -17.92 -2.86 35.67
C ALA A 332 -18.00 -1.84 36.84
N ALA A 333 -17.17 -0.79 36.78
CA ALA A 333 -17.23 0.31 37.73
C ALA A 333 -18.56 1.06 37.68
N VAL A 334 -19.01 1.45 36.49
CA VAL A 334 -20.31 2.13 36.31
C VAL A 334 -21.46 1.24 36.77
N GLN A 335 -21.44 -0.05 36.47
CA GLN A 335 -22.45 -1.00 36.94
C GLN A 335 -22.45 -1.14 38.46
N SER A 336 -21.27 -1.24 39.10
CA SER A 336 -21.19 -1.32 40.57
C SER A 336 -21.72 -0.05 41.26
N ILE A 337 -21.51 1.11 40.65
CA ILE A 337 -22.04 2.39 41.12
C ILE A 337 -23.56 2.42 40.95
N SER A 338 -24.07 1.97 39.80
CA SER A 338 -25.51 1.88 39.53
C SER A 338 -26.22 0.94 40.50
N ASP A 339 -25.65 -0.25 40.75
CA ASP A 339 -26.21 -1.25 41.66
C ASP A 339 -26.19 -0.79 43.12
N ALA A 340 -25.14 -0.07 43.54
CA ALA A 340 -25.08 0.53 44.88
C ALA A 340 -26.15 1.60 45.06
N THR A 341 -26.33 2.46 44.06
CA THR A 341 -27.35 3.53 44.07
C THR A 341 -28.77 2.96 44.06
N ALA A 342 -29.02 1.85 43.35
CA ALA A 342 -30.33 1.21 43.29
C ALA A 342 -30.71 0.47 44.59
N ARG A 343 -29.74 0.07 45.42
CA ARG A 343 -29.99 -0.66 46.69
C ARG A 343 -30.10 0.27 47.91
N SER A 344 -29.60 1.50 47.82
CA SER A 344 -29.67 2.47 48.90
C SER A 344 -31.03 3.17 48.92
N LEU A 345 -31.80 2.96 49.99
CA LEU A 345 -33.05 3.70 50.26
C LEU A 345 -32.80 5.11 50.81
N GLU A 346 -31.58 5.38 51.30
CA GLU A 346 -31.18 6.67 51.87
C GLU A 346 -30.08 7.32 51.00
N PRO A 347 -30.24 8.60 50.62
CA PRO A 347 -29.34 9.30 49.71
C PRO A 347 -27.92 9.48 50.26
N GLU A 348 -27.76 9.52 51.58
CA GLU A 348 -26.46 9.62 52.25
C GLU A 348 -25.66 8.31 52.17
N GLY A 349 -26.33 7.16 52.37
CA GLY A 349 -25.72 5.83 52.22
C GLY A 349 -25.27 5.56 50.78
N ALA A 350 -26.07 6.01 49.81
CA ALA A 350 -25.72 5.98 48.38
C ALA A 350 -24.41 6.74 48.12
N ALA A 351 -24.31 7.96 48.63
CA ALA A 351 -23.17 8.84 48.41
C ALA A 351 -21.87 8.29 49.02
N VAL A 352 -21.91 7.66 50.19
CA VAL A 352 -20.74 7.00 50.81
C VAL A 352 -20.26 5.83 49.94
N GLN A 353 -21.18 4.98 49.49
CA GLN A 353 -20.83 3.80 48.69
C GLN A 353 -20.30 4.18 47.29
N ILE A 354 -20.83 5.24 46.69
CA ILE A 354 -20.31 5.83 45.45
C ILE A 354 -18.89 6.35 45.64
N ALA A 355 -18.61 7.06 46.74
CA ALA A 355 -17.27 7.58 47.03
C ALA A 355 -16.25 6.46 47.23
N GLU A 356 -16.58 5.41 47.99
CA GLU A 356 -15.70 4.26 48.23
C GLU A 356 -15.43 3.45 46.95
N ASN A 357 -16.46 3.23 46.13
CA ASN A 357 -16.30 2.52 44.86
C ASN A 357 -15.42 3.33 43.90
N MET A 358 -15.64 4.65 43.79
CA MET A 358 -14.78 5.51 42.97
C MET A 358 -13.35 5.60 43.50
N ALA A 359 -13.15 5.59 44.82
CA ALA A 359 -11.82 5.56 45.42
C ALA A 359 -11.06 4.26 45.07
N ARG A 360 -11.72 3.10 45.13
CA ARG A 360 -11.12 1.81 44.71
C ARG A 360 -10.79 1.74 43.23
N ILE A 361 -11.68 2.25 42.38
CA ILE A 361 -11.59 2.07 40.92
C ILE A 361 -10.56 3.00 40.29
N PHE A 362 -10.53 4.26 40.73
CA PHE A 362 -9.69 5.28 40.10
C PHE A 362 -8.38 5.53 40.86
N ALA A 363 -8.20 4.91 42.03
CA ALA A 363 -7.10 5.14 42.97
C ALA A 363 -6.71 6.63 43.14
N PRO A 364 -7.67 7.57 43.24
CA PRO A 364 -7.33 8.96 43.48
C PRO A 364 -6.89 9.14 44.95
N ALA A 365 -6.10 10.18 45.23
CA ALA A 365 -5.70 10.51 46.61
C ALA A 365 -6.91 10.81 47.52
N SER A 366 -8.02 11.32 46.97
CA SER A 366 -9.25 11.63 47.70
C SER A 366 -10.44 11.74 46.75
N VAL A 367 -11.61 11.22 47.16
CA VAL A 367 -12.91 11.37 46.47
C VAL A 367 -13.90 12.07 47.38
N CYS A 368 -14.61 13.07 46.87
CA CYS A 368 -15.72 13.71 47.58
C CYS A 368 -17.00 13.62 46.76
N VAL A 369 -18.11 13.25 47.41
CA VAL A 369 -19.45 13.31 46.81
C VAL A 369 -20.23 14.46 47.45
N TYR A 370 -20.77 15.33 46.62
CA TYR A 370 -21.62 16.45 47.00
C TYR A 370 -23.05 16.16 46.55
N LEU A 371 -24.01 16.36 47.43
CA LEU A 371 -25.42 16.36 47.10
C LEU A 371 -25.86 17.80 46.85
N ARG A 372 -26.85 17.98 45.98
CA ARG A 372 -27.50 19.27 45.78
C ARG A 372 -28.60 19.47 46.82
N ASP A 373 -28.72 20.68 47.36
CA ASP A 373 -29.87 21.00 48.21
C ASP A 373 -31.12 21.17 47.32
N PRO A 374 -32.21 20.42 47.56
CA PRO A 374 -33.43 20.52 46.76
C PRO A 374 -34.13 21.89 46.88
N LEU A 375 -33.85 22.67 47.93
CA LEU A 375 -34.45 23.99 48.18
C LEU A 375 -33.57 25.15 47.68
N ASP A 376 -32.25 24.93 47.59
CA ASP A 376 -31.30 25.91 47.05
C ASP A 376 -30.32 25.21 46.08
N PRO A 377 -30.64 25.15 44.78
CA PRO A 377 -29.81 24.46 43.79
C PRO A 377 -28.43 25.10 43.57
N ALA A 378 -28.15 26.27 44.15
CA ALA A 378 -26.82 26.87 44.16
C ALA A 378 -25.93 26.36 45.30
N ASN A 379 -26.51 25.62 46.26
CA ASN A 379 -25.85 25.13 47.45
C ASN A 379 -25.54 23.63 47.35
N LEU A 380 -24.26 23.28 47.51
CA LEU A 380 -23.76 21.92 47.47
C LEU A 380 -23.32 21.52 48.87
N TRP A 381 -23.86 20.42 49.40
CA TRP A 381 -23.49 19.89 50.70
C TRP A 381 -22.66 18.62 50.52
N ARG A 382 -21.55 18.51 51.27
CA ARG A 382 -20.65 17.36 51.20
C ARG A 382 -21.32 16.17 51.88
N ALA A 383 -21.68 15.15 51.11
CA ALA A 383 -22.35 13.96 51.61
C ALA A 383 -21.37 12.89 52.07
N SER A 384 -20.25 12.73 51.37
CA SER A 384 -19.22 11.77 51.77
C SER A 384 -17.83 12.16 51.25
N GLN A 385 -16.81 11.65 51.92
CA GLN A 385 -15.42 11.79 51.51
C GLN A 385 -14.67 10.49 51.84
N SER A 386 -13.96 9.95 50.86
CA SER A 386 -13.07 8.79 51.01
C SER A 386 -11.64 9.22 50.70
N GLU A 387 -10.73 9.00 51.64
CA GLU A 387 -9.31 9.39 51.56
C GLU A 387 -8.42 8.16 51.59
N SER A 388 -7.34 8.17 50.81
CA SER A 388 -6.24 7.23 51.00
C SER A 388 -5.31 7.71 52.11
N ASP A 389 -4.73 6.81 52.91
CA ASP A 389 -3.80 7.13 54.00
C ASP A 389 -2.78 8.23 53.60
N GLY A 390 -2.84 9.38 54.28
CA GLY A 390 -1.92 10.50 54.09
C GLY A 390 -2.35 11.59 53.09
N ALA A 391 -3.56 11.54 52.54
CA ALA A 391 -4.07 12.60 51.67
C ALA A 391 -4.53 13.84 52.46
N ALA A 392 -4.28 15.04 51.92
CA ALA A 392 -4.80 16.27 52.51
C ALA A 392 -6.31 16.40 52.22
N PRO A 393 -7.14 16.79 53.21
CA PRO A 393 -8.58 16.93 53.01
C PRO A 393 -8.87 17.96 51.92
N LEU A 394 -9.73 17.60 50.97
CA LEU A 394 -10.14 18.53 49.92
C LEU A 394 -10.94 19.69 50.56
N PRO A 395 -10.67 20.95 50.16
CA PRO A 395 -11.35 22.12 50.74
C PRO A 395 -12.87 22.02 50.58
N TYR A 396 -13.64 22.54 51.55
CA TYR A 396 -15.10 22.70 51.49
C TYR A 396 -15.51 23.26 50.12
N PRO A 397 -16.66 22.83 49.55
CA PRO A 397 -16.93 23.04 48.14
C PRO A 397 -16.84 24.54 47.83
N PRO A 398 -16.10 24.94 46.78
CA PRO A 398 -16.26 26.30 46.26
C PRO A 398 -17.73 26.45 45.85
N ARG A 399 -18.34 27.62 46.09
CA ARG A 399 -19.61 27.98 45.43
C ARG A 399 -19.37 27.91 43.92
N VAL A 400 -19.78 26.82 43.28
CA VAL A 400 -19.59 26.67 41.84
C VAL A 400 -20.78 27.34 41.16
N ASN A 401 -20.52 28.46 40.48
CA ASN A 401 -21.53 29.13 39.67
C ASN A 401 -21.73 28.31 38.38
N LEU A 402 -22.66 27.35 38.43
CA LEU A 402 -22.98 26.44 37.31
C LEU A 402 -24.14 27.01 36.48
N GLU A 403 -23.93 28.16 35.85
CA GLU A 403 -24.78 28.61 34.74
C GLU A 403 -24.45 27.78 33.50
N GLY A 404 -25.01 26.58 33.43
CA GLY A 404 -24.87 25.70 32.27
C GLY A 404 -25.35 24.30 32.62
N SER A 405 -26.41 23.86 31.96
CA SER A 405 -26.94 22.50 32.00
C SER A 405 -25.83 21.44 32.08
N LEU A 406 -25.72 20.78 33.24
CA LEU A 406 -24.88 19.61 33.45
C LEU A 406 -25.74 18.50 34.03
N ALA A 407 -26.63 17.95 33.19
CA ALA A 407 -26.95 16.55 33.33
C ALA A 407 -25.62 15.78 33.18
N GLY A 408 -25.07 15.28 34.30
CA GLY A 408 -24.01 14.27 34.35
C GLY A 408 -22.61 14.68 33.86
N HIS A 409 -21.93 15.62 34.55
CA HIS A 409 -20.48 15.80 34.35
C HIS A 409 -19.65 15.37 35.57
N ILE A 410 -18.83 14.33 35.37
CA ILE A 410 -17.73 13.92 36.24
C ILE A 410 -16.55 14.86 35.97
N VAL A 411 -16.17 15.74 36.91
CA VAL A 411 -15.02 16.65 36.75
C VAL A 411 -13.75 15.97 37.28
N TRP A 412 -12.78 15.72 36.39
CA TRP A 412 -11.56 14.97 36.68
C TRP A 412 -10.35 15.90 36.94
N LYS A 413 -10.10 16.23 38.22
CA LYS A 413 -8.80 16.56 38.84
C LYS A 413 -9.01 16.67 40.37
N GLY A 414 -8.78 15.56 41.09
CA GLY A 414 -9.23 15.39 42.49
C GLY A 414 -10.74 15.21 42.51
N ALA A 415 -11.22 13.97 42.51
CA ALA A 415 -12.56 13.64 42.03
C ALA A 415 -13.67 14.14 42.97
N ALA A 416 -14.30 15.26 42.61
CA ALA A 416 -15.56 15.72 43.17
C ALA A 416 -16.72 15.25 42.28
N VAL A 417 -17.70 14.56 42.86
CA VAL A 417 -18.91 14.06 42.18
C VAL A 417 -20.10 14.81 42.74
N VAL A 418 -20.90 15.43 41.88
CA VAL A 418 -22.13 16.12 42.29
C VAL A 418 -23.33 15.28 41.85
N LEU A 419 -24.17 14.88 42.81
CA LEU A 419 -25.41 14.15 42.57
C LEU A 419 -26.59 15.13 42.75
N ASP A 420 -27.46 15.22 41.74
CA ASP A 420 -28.66 16.05 41.80
C ASP A 420 -29.77 15.27 42.53
N ALA A 421 -30.32 15.84 43.61
CA ALA A 421 -31.29 15.18 44.47
C ALA A 421 -32.75 15.36 43.99
N GLN A 422 -32.96 15.68 42.71
CA GLN A 422 -34.28 15.83 42.11
C GLN A 422 -34.57 14.70 41.12
N ASP A 423 -34.99 13.53 41.64
CA ASP A 423 -36.23 12.85 41.21
C ASP A 423 -36.42 11.53 41.99
N PRO A 424 -37.56 11.32 42.69
CA PRO A 424 -37.97 9.99 43.17
C PRO A 424 -38.46 9.07 42.04
N THR A 425 -38.24 9.43 40.77
CA THR A 425 -38.56 8.63 39.59
C THR A 425 -37.36 8.54 38.65
N TRP A 426 -36.42 7.66 38.98
CA TRP A 426 -35.58 7.01 37.97
C TRP A 426 -36.32 5.76 37.43
N PRO A 427 -36.40 5.54 36.10
CA PRO A 427 -36.71 4.22 35.54
C PRO A 427 -35.53 3.25 35.64
#